data_AF-A0A2V8R5B7-F1
#
_entry.id   AF-A0A2V8R5B7-F1
#
_cell.length_a   1.000
_cell.length_b   1.000
_cell.length_c   1.000
_cell.angle_alpha   90.00
_cell.angle_beta   90.00
_cell.angle_gamma   90.00
#
_symmetry.space_group_name_H-M   'P 1'
#
loop_
_entity.id
_entity.type
_entity.pdbx_description
1 polymer ?
#
loop_
_entity_poly.entity_id
_entity_poly.type
_entity_poly.pdbx_seq_one_letter_code
_entity_poly.pdbx_strand_id
1 'polypeptide(L)'
;MKKFLTLSLAALLCAQSAAARQQPKPPQKPSDSQPNRQQPAPQQRTPPPASPDLKDYGIEIAPDPRLIVMMAALDAAGWDPTPAGERPSVFRELLRKDQAALDPVLRKRMQDFYQRNALKGDAATPADQAARYVSLAYTLGQPPTFEEPQRSDDLPAGVLDVLHFVPLLREFYKQSGIDGRLNTYVQAHRAAGDRLRAPAIEMARVVLAYLNTRPQTTITERTRVTEPAKGKKKGERQLTVTNERDRRFRVVPDLLAAPGAVNFRVVGEDYNAIVPVDVDPRLSETRRAYIQFVVDPLVAHASGQIAAKRDEIKQLLEKEHARTGNDLSPDVFLVVSRSLVSAADARLEEALRLSVLQFEMGERLKRAADPAARDQLTKEVKERQAAIEDAAVEQLADAYERGAVLSFHFTDQLRGVEGSGFDISNFIPDMVASISVERELKRPAEFAAAVARAREARSRAQEARAKQVREAAPTDERRAALLKSLGDVDDLLRVHNYEEAETRLVALREQYRDEPLVYFALGQTASLSAQEAFDEGLQAQRLNAALAHFRQAILFSTPDTDPSVAFRAHLASGRILAHLERRDEAAREFDAVISASAPSDRWHQEALAEKKKLSGQ
;
A
#
# COMPACT_ATOMS: atom_id res chain seq x y z
N MET A 1 11.14 -49.43 25.92
CA MET A 1 9.79 -49.89 26.30
C MET A 1 8.91 -48.65 26.49
N LYS A 2 7.76 -48.60 25.79
CA LYS A 2 6.54 -47.77 25.95
C LYS A 2 6.75 -46.25 26.21
N LYS A 3 6.75 -45.36 25.20
CA LYS A 3 5.60 -44.70 24.51
C LYS A 3 4.46 -44.26 25.44
N PHE A 4 4.23 -42.95 25.56
CA PHE A 4 2.89 -42.37 25.56
C PHE A 4 2.87 -41.05 24.77
N LEU A 5 1.83 -40.96 23.96
CA LEU A 5 1.52 -40.00 22.92
C LEU A 5 0.12 -39.48 23.28
N THR A 6 -0.09 -38.18 23.39
CA THR A 6 -1.44 -37.61 23.45
C THR A 6 -1.52 -36.34 22.62
N LEU A 7 -2.09 -36.48 21.42
CA LEU A 7 -2.84 -35.46 20.73
C LEU A 7 -4.08 -35.09 21.56
N SER A 8 -4.50 -33.83 21.52
CA SER A 8 -5.92 -33.46 21.60
C SER A 8 -6.21 -32.25 20.73
N LEU A 9 -7.12 -32.47 19.79
CA LEU A 9 -7.81 -31.53 18.91
C LEU A 9 -9.28 -31.47 19.38
N ALA A 10 -9.96 -30.36 19.08
CA ALA A 10 -11.42 -30.10 19.17
C ALA A 10 -11.96 -29.60 20.53
N ALA A 11 -13.07 -28.87 20.64
CA ALA A 11 -13.79 -27.87 19.85
C ALA A 11 -15.08 -27.55 20.64
N LEU A 12 -15.59 -26.31 20.48
CA LEU A 12 -16.98 -25.86 20.66
C LEU A 12 -17.71 -25.91 22.04
N LEU A 13 -18.12 -24.69 22.44
CA LEU A 13 -19.46 -24.22 22.84
C LEU A 13 -20.35 -25.08 23.78
N CYS A 14 -20.76 -24.48 24.91
CA CYS A 14 -22.18 -24.32 25.30
C CYS A 14 -22.34 -23.38 26.51
N ALA A 15 -23.28 -22.44 26.40
CA ALA A 15 -23.74 -21.56 27.46
C ALA A 15 -24.77 -22.25 28.38
N GLN A 16 -24.85 -21.85 29.65
CA GLN A 16 -26.01 -22.13 30.51
C GLN A 16 -26.44 -20.88 31.28
N SER A 17 -27.74 -20.65 31.20
CA SER A 17 -28.58 -19.66 31.89
C SER A 17 -28.89 -20.07 33.32
N ALA A 18 -28.85 -19.12 34.27
CA ALA A 18 -29.36 -19.29 35.63
C ALA A 18 -30.66 -18.50 35.83
N ALA A 19 -31.71 -19.22 36.24
CA ALA A 19 -33.02 -18.69 36.58
C ALA A 19 -33.07 -18.24 38.06
N ALA A 20 -33.72 -17.11 38.35
CA ALA A 20 -34.07 -16.69 39.70
C ALA A 20 -35.59 -16.51 39.84
N ARG A 21 -36.16 -17.19 40.83
CA ARG A 21 -37.58 -17.22 41.22
C ARG A 21 -37.99 -15.91 41.92
N GLN A 22 -39.20 -15.43 41.59
CA GLN A 22 -39.90 -14.35 42.30
C GLN A 22 -40.94 -14.91 43.29
N GLN A 23 -41.23 -14.15 44.35
CA GLN A 23 -42.41 -14.29 45.22
C GLN A 23 -43.19 -12.96 45.29
N PRO A 24 -44.52 -12.97 45.56
CA PRO A 24 -45.44 -11.88 45.19
C PRO A 24 -46.09 -11.14 46.38
N LYS A 25 -46.62 -9.92 46.15
CA LYS A 25 -47.69 -9.31 46.97
C LYS A 25 -48.64 -8.41 46.12
N PRO A 26 -49.95 -8.28 46.46
CA PRO A 26 -51.05 -7.82 45.58
C PRO A 26 -51.68 -6.47 46.04
N PRO A 27 -52.90 -6.07 45.62
CA PRO A 27 -53.33 -5.58 44.30
C PRO A 27 -54.01 -4.18 44.37
N GLN A 28 -54.07 -3.43 43.26
CA GLN A 28 -55.10 -2.40 43.03
C GLN A 28 -55.69 -2.55 41.62
N LYS A 29 -57.01 -2.52 41.54
CA LYS A 29 -57.92 -2.58 40.37
C LYS A 29 -58.69 -1.24 40.31
N PRO A 30 -59.50 -0.94 39.27
CA PRO A 30 -59.30 -1.12 37.82
C PRO A 30 -59.73 0.14 37.02
N SER A 31 -59.39 0.24 35.74
CA SER A 31 -60.24 0.98 34.77
C SER A 31 -59.97 0.49 33.35
N ASP A 32 -61.06 0.06 32.73
CA ASP A 32 -61.22 -0.68 31.49
C ASP A 32 -60.61 -0.05 30.22
N SER A 33 -59.99 -0.88 29.38
CA SER A 33 -60.34 -0.99 27.95
C SER A 33 -59.55 -2.12 27.27
N GLN A 34 -60.24 -2.80 26.34
CA GLN A 34 -59.91 -4.08 25.72
C GLN A 34 -58.58 -4.09 24.91
N PRO A 35 -57.86 -5.23 24.87
CA PRO A 35 -56.63 -5.36 24.09
C PRO A 35 -56.95 -5.59 22.61
N ASN A 36 -56.64 -4.58 21.79
CA ASN A 36 -56.53 -4.73 20.34
C ASN A 36 -55.20 -5.45 20.03
N ARG A 37 -55.25 -6.48 19.17
CA ARG A 37 -54.06 -7.24 18.72
C ARG A 37 -53.08 -6.30 18.02
N GLN A 38 -51.95 -6.00 18.65
CA GLN A 38 -50.80 -5.41 17.96
C GLN A 38 -49.87 -6.53 17.49
N GLN A 39 -49.62 -6.53 16.19
CA GLN A 39 -48.60 -7.32 15.52
C GLN A 39 -47.21 -7.04 16.14
N PRO A 40 -46.32 -8.03 16.24
CA PRO A 40 -44.96 -7.80 16.70
C PRO A 40 -44.27 -6.78 15.78
N ALA A 41 -43.69 -5.75 16.38
CA ALA A 41 -42.92 -4.73 15.68
C ALA A 41 -41.81 -5.37 14.83
N PRO A 42 -41.53 -4.84 13.63
CA PRO A 42 -40.41 -5.32 12.84
C PRO A 42 -39.13 -5.15 13.64
N GLN A 43 -38.43 -6.27 13.88
CA GLN A 43 -37.07 -6.26 14.40
C GLN A 43 -36.24 -5.32 13.52
N GLN A 44 -35.78 -4.21 14.10
CA GLN A 44 -34.78 -3.36 13.49
C GLN A 44 -33.59 -4.26 13.17
N ARG A 45 -33.38 -4.53 11.88
CA ARG A 45 -32.12 -5.09 11.40
C ARG A 45 -31.04 -4.13 11.90
N THR A 46 -30.18 -4.59 12.79
CA THR A 46 -28.92 -3.91 13.06
C THR A 46 -28.28 -3.59 11.71
N PRO A 47 -27.89 -2.32 11.46
CA PRO A 47 -27.13 -2.01 10.28
C PRO A 47 -25.91 -2.95 10.22
N PRO A 48 -25.47 -3.39 9.03
CA PRO A 48 -24.17 -4.04 8.93
C PRO A 48 -23.12 -3.13 9.60
N PRO A 49 -22.12 -3.69 10.31
CA PRO A 49 -21.08 -2.87 10.93
C PRO A 49 -20.53 -1.93 9.86
N ALA A 50 -20.50 -0.63 10.17
CA ALA A 50 -19.92 0.36 9.27
C ALA A 50 -18.50 -0.11 8.88
N SER A 51 -18.20 -0.12 7.59
CA SER A 51 -16.82 -0.37 7.13
C SER A 51 -15.89 0.58 7.88
N PRO A 52 -14.86 0.09 8.59
CA PRO A 52 -14.03 0.95 9.43
C PRO A 52 -13.37 2.04 8.60
N ASP A 53 -13.35 3.25 9.16
CA ASP A 53 -12.76 4.40 8.49
C ASP A 53 -11.23 4.37 8.70
N LEU A 54 -10.46 4.78 7.69
CA LEU A 54 -9.00 4.87 7.77
C LEU A 54 -8.55 5.80 8.91
N LYS A 55 -9.38 6.79 9.24
CA LYS A 55 -9.15 7.72 10.35
C LYS A 55 -9.08 7.03 11.71
N ASP A 56 -9.81 5.94 11.92
CA ASP A 56 -9.76 5.16 13.16
C ASP A 56 -8.37 4.53 13.37
N TYR A 57 -7.61 4.37 12.29
CA TYR A 57 -6.24 3.87 12.26
C TYR A 57 -5.19 4.99 12.19
N GLY A 58 -5.60 6.26 12.24
CA GLY A 58 -4.74 7.42 12.01
C GLY A 58 -4.23 7.55 10.59
N ILE A 59 -4.85 6.87 9.62
CA ILE A 59 -4.41 6.83 8.22
C ILE A 59 -5.19 7.85 7.38
N GLU A 60 -4.46 8.61 6.58
CA GLU A 60 -4.98 9.44 5.51
C GLU A 60 -4.37 8.99 4.18
N ILE A 61 -5.19 8.86 3.13
CA ILE A 61 -4.69 8.61 1.77
C ILE A 61 -5.02 9.82 0.92
N ALA A 62 -3.99 10.57 0.54
CA ALA A 62 -4.15 11.78 -0.24
C ALA A 62 -2.91 12.06 -1.08
N PRO A 63 -3.07 12.46 -2.35
CA PRO A 63 -1.97 13.00 -3.14
C PRO A 63 -1.51 14.36 -2.60
N ASP A 64 -0.23 14.69 -2.78
CA ASP A 64 0.34 15.99 -2.43
C ASP A 64 0.73 16.77 -3.70
N PRO A 65 0.12 17.94 -3.96
CA PRO A 65 0.45 18.76 -5.12
C PRO A 65 1.92 19.17 -5.20
N ARG A 66 2.58 19.39 -4.05
CA ARG A 66 4.01 19.76 -4.00
C ARG A 66 4.87 18.64 -4.55
N LEU A 67 4.56 17.40 -4.15
CA LEU A 67 5.25 16.20 -4.62
C LEU A 67 5.03 16.00 -6.12
N ILE A 68 3.78 16.11 -6.61
CA ILE A 68 3.46 15.95 -8.03
C ILE A 68 4.28 16.92 -8.89
N VAL A 69 4.33 18.20 -8.51
CA VAL A 69 5.12 19.19 -9.26
C VAL A 69 6.62 18.90 -9.16
N MET A 70 7.13 18.56 -7.98
CA MET A 70 8.54 18.22 -7.80
C MET A 70 8.97 17.04 -8.68
N MET A 71 8.20 15.95 -8.66
CA MET A 71 8.49 14.75 -9.45
C MET A 71 8.34 15.01 -10.94
N ALA A 72 7.39 15.86 -11.34
CA ALA A 72 7.25 16.29 -12.73
C ALA A 72 8.43 17.14 -13.21
N ALA A 73 8.94 18.05 -12.36
CA ALA A 73 10.13 18.83 -12.65
C ALA A 73 11.39 17.94 -12.71
N LEU A 74 11.47 16.94 -11.83
CA LEU A 74 12.57 15.98 -11.80
C LEU A 74 12.60 15.11 -13.07
N ASP A 75 11.43 14.66 -13.56
CA ASP A 75 11.30 13.99 -14.86
C ASP A 75 11.76 14.91 -16.02
N ALA A 76 11.33 16.18 -16.02
CA ALA A 76 11.79 17.17 -17.01
C ALA A 76 13.31 17.41 -16.98
N ALA A 77 13.91 17.30 -15.79
CA ALA A 77 15.35 17.39 -15.57
C ALA A 77 16.12 16.13 -16.00
N GLY A 78 15.42 15.08 -16.47
CA GLY A 78 16.03 13.87 -17.01
C GLY A 78 16.18 12.72 -16.01
N TRP A 79 15.52 12.77 -14.86
CA TRP A 79 15.38 11.59 -14.00
C TRP A 79 14.32 10.64 -14.58
N ASP A 80 14.72 9.41 -14.88
CA ASP A 80 13.84 8.38 -15.39
C ASP A 80 14.02 7.09 -14.57
N PRO A 81 13.02 6.68 -13.76
CA PRO A 81 13.08 5.44 -13.02
C PRO A 81 12.53 4.25 -13.81
N THR A 82 12.18 4.42 -15.09
CA THR A 82 11.68 3.33 -15.93
C THR A 82 12.77 2.25 -16.07
N PRO A 83 12.49 0.99 -15.71
CA PRO A 83 13.46 -0.09 -15.86
C PRO A 83 13.94 -0.23 -17.31
N ALA A 84 15.20 -0.65 -17.49
CA ALA A 84 15.78 -0.81 -18.82
C ALA A 84 14.98 -1.81 -19.67
N GLY A 85 14.60 -1.41 -20.89
CA GLY A 85 13.79 -2.23 -21.79
C GLY A 85 12.27 -2.15 -21.53
N GLU A 86 11.84 -1.43 -20.51
CA GLU A 86 10.42 -1.17 -20.24
C GLU A 86 9.97 0.19 -20.80
N ARG A 87 8.65 0.33 -21.01
CA ARG A 87 8.05 1.62 -21.37
C ARG A 87 7.73 2.42 -20.11
N PRO A 88 7.80 3.77 -20.17
CA PRO A 88 7.30 4.61 -19.10
C PRO A 88 5.82 4.30 -18.79
N SER A 89 5.40 4.57 -17.56
CA SER A 89 3.98 4.47 -17.21
C SER A 89 3.14 5.42 -18.06
N VAL A 90 1.87 5.07 -18.28
CA VAL A 90 0.93 5.89 -19.05
C VAL A 90 0.87 7.34 -18.53
N PHE A 91 0.85 7.50 -17.21
CA PHE A 91 0.86 8.83 -16.61
C PHE A 91 2.14 9.60 -16.91
N ARG A 92 3.32 8.95 -16.90
CA ARG A 92 4.59 9.59 -17.24
C ARG A 92 4.65 9.97 -18.72
N GLU A 93 4.13 9.14 -19.61
CA GLU A 93 4.04 9.49 -21.04
C GLU A 93 3.14 10.71 -21.27
N LEU A 94 1.95 10.73 -20.64
CA LEU A 94 1.04 11.87 -20.67
C LEU A 94 1.74 13.14 -20.15
N LEU A 95 2.42 13.03 -19.00
CA LEU A 95 3.19 14.13 -18.42
C LEU A 95 4.24 14.67 -19.40
N ARG A 96 5.02 13.78 -20.03
CA ARG A 96 6.06 14.17 -20.98
C ARG A 96 5.48 14.83 -22.24
N LYS A 97 4.35 14.34 -22.74
CA LYS A 97 3.60 14.96 -23.84
C LYS A 97 3.15 16.37 -23.46
N ASP A 98 2.57 16.52 -22.28
CA ASP A 98 2.08 17.79 -21.75
C ASP A 98 3.20 18.82 -21.51
N GLN A 99 4.43 18.35 -21.30
CA GLN A 99 5.62 19.18 -21.11
C GLN A 99 6.46 19.36 -22.39
N ALA A 100 6.01 18.87 -23.55
CA ALA A 100 6.79 18.90 -24.79
C ALA A 100 7.21 20.33 -25.20
N ALA A 101 6.38 21.33 -24.89
CA ALA A 101 6.63 22.74 -25.18
C ALA A 101 7.43 23.50 -24.10
N LEU A 102 7.94 22.82 -23.07
CA LEU A 102 8.78 23.44 -22.04
C LEU A 102 10.02 24.09 -22.69
N ASP A 103 10.33 25.34 -22.31
CA ASP A 103 11.48 26.08 -22.82
C ASP A 103 12.77 25.22 -22.79
N PRO A 104 13.42 24.99 -23.95
CA PRO A 104 14.64 24.21 -24.03
C PRO A 104 15.77 24.74 -23.14
N VAL A 105 15.86 26.07 -22.93
CA VAL A 105 16.88 26.68 -22.08
C VAL A 105 16.64 26.34 -20.62
N LEU A 106 15.41 26.49 -20.13
CA LEU A 106 15.01 26.04 -18.80
C LEU A 106 15.23 24.54 -18.61
N ARG A 107 14.79 23.71 -19.57
CA ARG A 107 14.99 22.25 -19.53
C ARG A 107 16.47 21.90 -19.39
N LYS A 108 17.34 22.57 -20.16
CA LYS A 108 18.80 22.35 -20.08
C LYS A 108 19.36 22.74 -18.70
N ARG A 109 18.96 23.89 -18.14
CA ARG A 109 19.37 24.32 -16.79
C ARG A 109 18.95 23.31 -15.71
N MET A 110 17.74 22.76 -15.82
CA MET A 110 17.24 21.72 -14.91
C MET A 110 18.05 20.43 -15.03
N GLN A 111 18.32 19.98 -16.27
CA GLN A 111 19.18 18.82 -16.54
C GLN A 111 20.58 19.01 -15.97
N ASP A 112 21.20 20.16 -16.22
CA ASP A 112 22.55 20.45 -15.71
C ASP A 112 22.58 20.51 -14.18
N PHE A 113 21.52 21.02 -13.54
CA PHE A 113 21.39 20.96 -12.08
C PHE A 113 21.30 19.52 -11.58
N TYR A 114 20.39 18.72 -12.17
CA TYR A 114 20.18 17.34 -11.75
C TYR A 114 21.45 16.50 -11.92
N GLN A 115 22.11 16.58 -13.08
CA GLN A 115 23.36 15.85 -13.36
C GLN A 115 24.49 16.21 -12.40
N ARG A 116 24.63 17.49 -12.05
CA ARG A 116 25.67 17.94 -11.09
C ARG A 116 25.43 17.41 -9.67
N ASN A 117 24.17 17.25 -9.28
CA ASN A 117 23.76 16.84 -7.94
C ASN A 117 23.33 15.36 -7.85
N ALA A 118 23.52 14.58 -8.93
CA ALA A 118 23.23 13.16 -8.93
C ALA A 118 24.17 12.42 -7.96
N LEU A 119 23.61 11.47 -7.19
CA LEU A 119 24.42 10.53 -6.41
C LEU A 119 25.34 9.77 -7.34
N LYS A 120 26.61 9.65 -6.94
CA LYS A 120 27.65 8.93 -7.67
C LYS A 120 27.85 7.55 -7.04
N GLY A 121 28.17 6.56 -7.87
CA GLY A 121 28.47 5.18 -7.45
C GLY A 121 27.48 4.17 -8.00
N ASP A 122 27.94 2.95 -8.23
CA ASP A 122 27.19 1.87 -8.90
C ASP A 122 25.96 1.37 -8.09
N ALA A 123 25.82 1.81 -6.85
CA ALA A 123 24.73 1.42 -5.94
C ALA A 123 23.57 2.44 -5.85
N ALA A 124 23.69 3.64 -6.43
CA ALA A 124 22.64 4.66 -6.31
C ALA A 124 21.45 4.32 -7.22
N THR A 125 20.35 3.85 -6.62
CA THR A 125 19.13 3.49 -7.35
C THR A 125 18.37 4.74 -7.82
N PRO A 126 17.46 4.63 -8.81
CA PRO A 126 16.58 5.75 -9.18
C PRO A 126 15.78 6.30 -8.00
N ALA A 127 15.40 5.45 -7.05
CA ALA A 127 14.73 5.85 -5.82
C ALA A 127 15.64 6.72 -4.93
N ASP A 128 16.92 6.35 -4.78
CA ASP A 128 17.91 7.12 -4.02
C ASP A 128 18.16 8.51 -4.64
N GLN A 129 18.16 8.59 -5.97
CA GLN A 129 18.28 9.87 -6.68
C GLN A 129 17.10 10.80 -6.37
N ALA A 130 15.87 10.27 -6.35
CA ALA A 130 14.67 11.05 -6.07
C ALA A 130 14.52 11.42 -4.57
N ALA A 131 15.09 10.61 -3.67
CA ALA A 131 14.87 10.71 -2.23
C ALA A 131 15.07 12.13 -1.65
N ARG A 132 16.12 12.85 -2.08
CA ARG A 132 16.41 14.23 -1.63
C ARG A 132 15.41 15.25 -2.16
N TYR A 133 14.94 15.08 -3.39
CA TYR A 133 13.93 15.95 -4.00
C TYR A 133 12.55 15.71 -3.39
N VAL A 134 12.21 14.46 -3.07
CA VAL A 134 11.01 14.13 -2.28
C VAL A 134 11.06 14.81 -0.92
N SER A 135 12.18 14.69 -0.18
CA SER A 135 12.36 15.41 1.09
C SER A 135 12.19 16.92 0.92
N LEU A 136 12.82 17.50 -0.11
CA LEU A 136 12.69 18.93 -0.41
C LEU A 136 11.22 19.31 -0.62
N ALA A 137 10.44 18.56 -1.39
CA ALA A 137 9.02 18.85 -1.64
C ALA A 137 8.20 19.02 -0.35
N TYR A 138 8.43 18.18 0.66
CA TYR A 138 7.72 18.26 1.94
C TYR A 138 8.20 19.40 2.85
N THR A 139 9.37 19.98 2.59
CA THR A 139 9.87 21.18 3.30
C THR A 139 9.39 22.49 2.68
N LEU A 140 8.79 22.45 1.49
CA LEU A 140 8.32 23.64 0.78
C LEU A 140 6.87 24.00 1.12
N GLY A 141 6.56 25.29 0.97
CA GLY A 141 5.18 25.79 0.88
C GLY A 141 4.41 25.22 -0.32
N GLN A 142 3.10 25.43 -0.36
CA GLN A 142 2.25 24.95 -1.45
C GLN A 142 2.57 25.66 -2.80
N PRO A 143 2.28 25.03 -3.96
CA PRO A 143 2.25 25.76 -5.22
C PRO A 143 1.25 26.94 -5.14
N PRO A 144 1.51 28.06 -5.85
CA PRO A 144 2.61 28.27 -6.80
C PRO A 144 3.89 28.86 -6.16
N THR A 145 3.88 29.20 -4.87
CA THR A 145 4.96 29.98 -4.25
C THR A 145 6.17 29.13 -3.90
N PHE A 146 5.97 27.88 -3.47
CA PHE A 146 7.03 26.99 -3.02
C PHE A 146 7.99 27.69 -2.06
N GLU A 147 7.47 28.33 -1.01
CA GLU A 147 8.27 29.03 -0.01
C GLU A 147 9.40 28.13 0.49
N GLU A 148 10.63 28.63 0.44
CA GLU A 148 11.81 27.88 0.87
C GLU A 148 11.84 27.78 2.39
N PRO A 149 12.23 26.62 2.94
CA PRO A 149 12.46 26.51 4.37
C PRO A 149 13.65 27.37 4.78
N GLN A 150 13.70 27.75 6.06
CA GLN A 150 14.91 28.33 6.63
C GLN A 150 16.07 27.32 6.53
N ARG A 151 17.25 27.78 6.14
CA ARG A 151 18.45 26.94 6.13
C ARG A 151 18.83 26.63 7.58
N SER A 152 18.64 25.37 7.97
CA SER A 152 18.96 24.83 9.29
C SER A 152 19.54 23.42 9.13
N ASP A 153 20.32 23.00 10.13
CA ASP A 153 20.78 21.61 10.28
C ASP A 153 19.61 20.66 10.64
N ASP A 154 18.45 21.21 11.02
CA ASP A 154 17.22 20.43 11.28
C ASP A 154 16.53 19.92 10.01
N LEU A 155 16.99 20.34 8.82
CA LEU A 155 16.43 19.88 7.56
C LEU A 155 16.75 18.40 7.32
N PRO A 156 15.85 17.64 6.67
CA PRO A 156 16.14 16.26 6.32
C PRO A 156 17.44 16.11 5.53
N ALA A 157 18.16 15.01 5.75
CA ALA A 157 19.44 14.74 5.13
C ALA A 157 19.40 14.92 3.60
N GLY A 158 20.39 15.64 3.07
CA GLY A 158 20.53 15.93 1.64
C GLY A 158 19.60 17.02 1.08
N VAL A 159 18.64 17.55 1.85
CA VAL A 159 17.78 18.66 1.36
C VAL A 159 18.61 19.88 1.01
N LEU A 160 19.63 20.21 1.81
CA LEU A 160 20.53 21.34 1.56
C LEU A 160 21.27 21.21 0.22
N ASP A 161 21.65 19.99 -0.17
CA ASP A 161 22.38 19.72 -1.41
C ASP A 161 21.54 20.07 -2.66
N VAL A 162 20.22 19.92 -2.56
CA VAL A 162 19.29 20.15 -3.67
C VAL A 162 18.42 21.40 -3.50
N LEU A 163 18.57 22.16 -2.42
CA LEU A 163 17.74 23.34 -2.11
C LEU A 163 17.78 24.39 -3.24
N HIS A 164 18.91 24.50 -3.93
CA HIS A 164 19.08 25.40 -5.08
C HIS A 164 18.28 24.98 -6.33
N PHE A 165 17.55 23.87 -6.29
CA PHE A 165 16.59 23.49 -7.32
C PHE A 165 15.29 24.30 -7.23
N VAL A 166 14.96 24.89 -6.07
CA VAL A 166 13.67 25.57 -5.86
C VAL A 166 13.41 26.74 -6.83
N PRO A 167 14.39 27.60 -7.17
CA PRO A 167 14.19 28.61 -8.22
C PRO A 167 13.83 28.00 -9.59
N LEU A 168 14.44 26.87 -9.96
CA LEU A 168 14.13 26.14 -11.20
C LEU A 168 12.73 25.52 -11.13
N LEU A 169 12.34 24.97 -9.97
CA LEU A 169 11.00 24.44 -9.74
C LEU A 169 9.91 25.51 -9.91
N ARG A 170 10.11 26.71 -9.37
CA ARG A 170 9.18 27.84 -9.53
C ARG A 170 9.08 28.30 -10.99
N GLU A 171 10.21 28.36 -11.69
CA GLU A 171 10.25 28.71 -13.12
C GLU A 171 9.55 27.63 -13.97
N PHE A 172 9.80 26.35 -13.68
CA PHE A 172 9.13 25.20 -14.28
C PHE A 172 7.62 25.24 -14.06
N TYR A 173 7.14 25.52 -12.84
CA TYR A 173 5.72 25.61 -12.54
C TYR A 173 5.03 26.65 -13.43
N LYS A 174 5.66 27.82 -13.61
CA LYS A 174 5.13 28.92 -14.42
C LYS A 174 5.16 28.63 -15.92
N GLN A 175 6.19 27.95 -16.42
CA GLN A 175 6.42 27.81 -17.87
C GLN A 175 5.97 26.48 -18.47
N SER A 176 5.83 25.41 -17.67
CA SER A 176 5.43 24.09 -18.16
C SER A 176 3.94 23.97 -18.51
N GLY A 177 3.11 24.92 -18.04
CA GLY A 177 1.65 24.81 -18.10
C GLY A 177 1.06 23.82 -17.08
N ILE A 178 1.86 23.31 -16.13
CA ILE A 178 1.40 22.37 -15.11
C ILE A 178 0.32 22.95 -14.20
N ASP A 179 0.33 24.26 -13.95
CA ASP A 179 -0.69 24.94 -13.14
C ASP A 179 -2.12 24.63 -13.60
N GLY A 180 -2.38 24.77 -14.91
CA GLY A 180 -3.69 24.49 -15.51
C GLY A 180 -4.08 23.01 -15.52
N ARG A 181 -3.12 22.09 -15.34
CA ARG A 181 -3.34 20.63 -15.36
C ARG A 181 -3.20 19.98 -14.00
N LEU A 182 -2.76 20.72 -12.97
CA LEU A 182 -2.42 20.18 -11.66
C LEU A 182 -3.62 19.48 -11.02
N ASN A 183 -4.83 20.03 -11.16
CA ASN A 183 -6.03 19.36 -10.65
C ASN A 183 -6.24 17.99 -11.31
N THR A 184 -6.10 17.89 -12.64
CA THR A 184 -6.20 16.60 -13.36
C THR A 184 -5.16 15.61 -12.88
N TYR A 185 -3.91 16.05 -12.67
CA TYR A 185 -2.85 15.19 -12.15
C TYR A 185 -3.16 14.72 -10.72
N VAL A 186 -3.64 15.62 -9.86
CA VAL A 186 -4.08 15.30 -8.50
C VAL A 186 -5.21 14.27 -8.51
N GLN A 187 -6.19 14.39 -9.41
CA GLN A 187 -7.27 13.40 -9.53
C GLN A 187 -6.75 12.03 -9.99
N ALA A 188 -5.81 11.98 -10.95
CA ALA A 188 -5.20 10.73 -11.38
C ALA A 188 -4.48 10.02 -10.21
N HIS A 189 -3.73 10.77 -9.40
CA HIS A 189 -3.06 10.23 -8.21
C HIS A 189 -4.06 9.79 -7.14
N ARG A 190 -5.15 10.55 -6.95
CA ARG A 190 -6.24 10.18 -6.03
C ARG A 190 -6.88 8.85 -6.42
N ALA A 191 -7.16 8.64 -7.70
CA ALA A 191 -7.72 7.40 -8.20
C ALA A 191 -6.80 6.19 -7.97
N ALA A 192 -5.47 6.38 -8.02
CA ALA A 192 -4.51 5.36 -7.60
C ALA A 192 -4.57 5.12 -6.08
N GLY A 193 -4.66 6.18 -5.29
CA GLY A 193 -4.83 6.11 -3.83
C GLY A 193 -6.10 5.38 -3.37
N ASP A 194 -7.20 5.49 -4.12
CA ASP A 194 -8.45 4.80 -3.77
C ASP A 194 -8.28 3.27 -3.75
N ARG A 195 -7.36 2.73 -4.57
CA ARG A 195 -7.02 1.29 -4.57
C ARG A 195 -6.21 0.86 -3.36
N LEU A 196 -5.50 1.79 -2.72
CA LEU A 196 -4.69 1.53 -1.54
C LEU A 196 -5.55 1.48 -0.26
N ARG A 197 -6.81 1.92 -0.29
CA ARG A 197 -7.67 1.99 0.92
C ARG A 197 -7.85 0.63 1.60
N ALA A 198 -8.30 -0.38 0.87
CA ALA A 198 -8.52 -1.72 1.42
C ALA A 198 -7.22 -2.36 1.95
N PRO A 199 -6.11 -2.42 1.19
CA PRO A 199 -4.88 -3.00 1.72
C PRO A 199 -4.25 -2.18 2.85
N ALA A 200 -4.44 -0.85 2.90
CA ALA A 200 -4.00 -0.03 4.04
C ALA A 200 -4.79 -0.34 5.32
N ILE A 201 -6.10 -0.57 5.24
CA ILE A 201 -6.91 -1.02 6.39
C ILE A 201 -6.40 -2.38 6.90
N GLU A 202 -6.17 -3.34 5.99
CA GLU A 202 -5.67 -4.66 6.37
C GLU A 202 -4.27 -4.60 6.98
N MET A 203 -3.38 -3.78 6.41
CA MET A 203 -2.06 -3.50 6.99
C MET A 203 -2.20 -2.97 8.43
N ALA A 204 -3.05 -1.96 8.64
CA ALA A 204 -3.26 -1.39 9.97
C ALA A 204 -3.79 -2.42 10.96
N ARG A 205 -4.80 -3.20 10.56
CA ARG A 205 -5.37 -4.27 11.41
C ARG A 205 -4.33 -5.29 11.82
N VAL A 206 -3.52 -5.76 10.88
CA VAL A 206 -2.48 -6.76 11.14
C VAL A 206 -1.42 -6.20 12.10
N VAL A 207 -0.94 -4.98 11.86
CA VAL A 207 0.06 -4.34 12.73
C VAL A 207 -0.50 -4.11 14.14
N LEU A 208 -1.70 -3.53 14.26
CA LEU A 208 -2.30 -3.23 15.54
C LEU A 208 -2.71 -4.48 16.31
N ALA A 209 -3.12 -5.55 15.62
CA ALA A 209 -3.39 -6.84 16.26
C ALA A 209 -2.11 -7.50 16.78
N TYR A 210 -1.01 -7.40 16.02
CA TYR A 210 0.30 -7.94 16.43
C TYR A 210 0.86 -7.21 17.66
N LEU A 211 0.83 -5.87 17.65
CA LEU A 211 1.27 -5.04 18.78
C LEU A 211 0.22 -4.96 19.90
N ASN A 212 -1.01 -5.41 19.63
CA ASN A 212 -2.18 -5.32 20.49
C ASN A 212 -2.38 -3.92 21.10
N THR A 213 -2.19 -2.89 20.29
CA THR A 213 -2.24 -1.48 20.71
C THR A 213 -3.11 -0.64 19.79
N ARG A 214 -3.25 0.64 20.10
CA ARG A 214 -3.96 1.61 19.25
C ARG A 214 -3.01 2.72 18.80
N PRO A 215 -3.18 3.26 17.58
CA PRO A 215 -2.38 4.38 17.14
C PRO A 215 -2.70 5.62 17.97
N GLN A 216 -1.68 6.35 18.42
CA GLN A 216 -1.85 7.67 19.00
C GLN A 216 -1.89 8.70 17.87
N THR A 217 -3.06 9.29 17.65
CA THR A 217 -3.30 10.27 16.57
C THR A 217 -3.21 11.72 17.05
N THR A 218 -2.87 11.94 18.32
CA THR A 218 -2.67 13.27 18.89
C THR A 218 -1.47 13.26 19.83
N ILE A 219 -0.74 14.38 19.88
CA ILE A 219 0.27 14.67 20.90
C ILE A 219 -0.20 15.85 21.73
N THR A 220 -0.06 15.72 23.04
CA THR A 220 -0.29 16.81 23.98
C THR A 220 1.06 17.31 24.52
N GLU A 221 1.45 18.52 24.12
CA GLU A 221 2.66 19.19 24.58
C GLU A 221 2.34 20.24 25.66
N ARG A 222 3.06 20.23 26.79
CA ARG A 222 2.91 21.25 27.83
C ARG A 222 4.10 22.21 27.79
N THR A 223 3.90 23.38 27.23
CA THR A 223 4.92 24.42 27.11
C THR A 223 4.79 25.44 28.24
N ARG A 224 5.92 25.86 28.82
CA ARG A 224 5.92 26.96 29.80
C ARG A 224 6.15 28.26 29.06
N VAL A 225 5.14 29.13 29.05
CA VAL A 225 5.20 30.46 28.44
C VAL A 225 5.32 31.49 29.55
N THR A 226 6.28 32.39 29.43
CA THR A 226 6.43 33.53 30.35
C THR A 226 5.64 34.71 29.80
N GLU A 227 4.63 35.15 30.53
CA GLU A 227 3.88 36.37 30.20
C GLU A 227 4.21 37.50 31.19
N PRO A 228 4.26 38.77 30.74
CA PRO A 228 4.41 39.90 31.64
C PRO A 228 3.17 40.01 32.55
N ALA A 229 3.36 40.06 33.87
CA ALA A 229 2.23 40.19 34.80
C ALA A 229 1.46 41.50 34.56
N LYS A 230 0.15 41.40 34.31
CA LYS A 230 -0.75 42.56 34.27
C LYS A 230 -1.08 43.01 35.71
N GLY A 231 -0.64 44.22 36.08
CA GLY A 231 -1.00 44.88 37.36
C GLY A 231 0.20 45.52 38.10
N LYS A 232 -0.06 46.11 39.28
CA LYS A 232 0.95 46.85 40.11
C LYS A 232 2.13 46.02 40.62
N LYS A 233 2.22 44.72 40.33
CA LYS A 233 3.39 43.88 40.63
C LYS A 233 4.18 43.65 39.34
N LYS A 234 5.32 44.34 39.19
CA LYS A 234 6.34 43.99 38.20
C LYS A 234 6.86 42.58 38.50
N GLY A 235 6.59 41.63 37.61
CA GLY A 235 7.08 40.26 37.69
C GLY A 235 6.67 39.46 36.46
N GLU A 236 7.46 38.45 36.13
CA GLU A 236 7.18 37.48 35.08
C GLU A 236 6.27 36.37 35.62
N ARG A 237 5.17 36.05 34.93
CA ARG A 237 4.30 34.93 35.29
C ARG A 237 4.55 33.78 34.33
N GLN A 238 4.99 32.63 34.85
CA GLN A 238 5.05 31.40 34.07
C GLN A 238 3.67 30.75 34.02
N LEU A 239 3.15 30.56 32.81
CA LEU A 239 1.92 29.84 32.51
C LEU A 239 2.29 28.55 31.80
N THR A 240 1.65 27.44 32.17
CA THR A 240 1.78 26.18 31.41
C THR A 240 0.64 26.13 30.40
N VAL A 241 0.97 26.27 29.12
CA VAL A 241 0.04 26.14 28.00
C VAL A 241 0.09 24.69 27.51
N THR A 242 -1.09 24.09 27.31
CA THR A 242 -1.21 22.75 26.74
C THR A 242 -1.57 22.90 25.27
N ASN A 243 -0.70 22.44 24.38
CA ASN A 243 -0.88 22.44 22.94
C ASN A 243 -1.19 21.01 22.49
N GLU A 244 -2.31 20.81 21.80
CA GLU A 244 -2.61 19.54 21.16
C GLU A 244 -2.32 19.63 19.67
N ARG A 245 -1.65 18.62 19.11
CA ARG A 245 -1.34 18.51 17.69
C ARG A 245 -1.75 17.14 17.16
N ASP A 246 -2.36 17.12 15.98
CA ASP A 246 -2.70 15.88 15.31
C ASP A 246 -1.45 15.20 14.73
N ARG A 247 -1.36 13.88 14.88
CA ARG A 247 -0.43 13.01 14.17
C ARG A 247 -1.17 12.20 13.13
N ARG A 248 -0.63 12.13 11.91
CA ARG A 248 -1.25 11.39 10.81
C ARG A 248 -0.24 10.51 10.12
N PHE A 249 -0.66 9.30 9.78
CA PHE A 249 0.02 8.45 8.83
C PHE A 249 -0.56 8.70 7.43
N ARG A 250 0.19 9.41 6.59
CA ARG A 250 -0.23 9.78 5.23
C ARG A 250 0.35 8.80 4.22
N VAL A 251 -0.52 8.02 3.58
CA VAL A 251 -0.17 7.25 2.39
C VAL A 251 -0.38 8.15 1.18
N VAL A 252 0.72 8.51 0.51
CA VAL A 252 0.72 9.45 -0.60
C VAL A 252 0.93 8.67 -1.89
N PRO A 253 -0.13 8.41 -2.68
CA PRO A 253 0.02 7.73 -3.96
C PRO A 253 0.83 8.60 -4.91
N ASP A 254 1.84 8.04 -5.56
CA ASP A 254 2.70 8.73 -6.53
C ASP A 254 2.82 7.93 -7.84
N LEU A 255 2.26 8.48 -8.92
CA LEU A 255 2.31 7.88 -10.26
C LEU A 255 3.68 8.06 -10.95
N LEU A 256 4.54 8.89 -10.36
CA LEU A 256 5.88 9.23 -10.84
C LEU A 256 6.99 8.69 -9.92
N ALA A 257 6.68 8.01 -8.83
CA ALA A 257 7.70 7.39 -7.99
C ALA A 257 8.47 6.28 -8.72
N ALA A 258 9.65 5.94 -8.21
CA ALA A 258 10.39 4.80 -8.72
C ALA A 258 9.61 3.50 -8.42
N PRO A 259 9.42 2.59 -9.41
CA PRO A 259 8.69 1.35 -9.21
C PRO A 259 9.24 0.53 -8.04
N GLY A 260 8.35 -0.07 -7.24
CA GLY A 260 8.71 -0.91 -6.11
C GLY A 260 9.37 -0.23 -4.90
N ALA A 261 9.70 1.07 -4.96
CA ALA A 261 10.40 1.78 -3.89
C ALA A 261 9.52 2.81 -3.17
N VAL A 262 9.18 2.52 -1.91
CA VAL A 262 8.45 3.46 -1.04
C VAL A 262 9.42 4.47 -0.43
N ASN A 263 9.12 5.75 -0.57
CA ASN A 263 9.84 6.80 0.14
C ASN A 263 9.10 7.15 1.42
N PHE A 264 9.73 6.99 2.58
CA PHE A 264 9.12 7.33 3.87
C PHE A 264 9.79 8.55 4.51
N ARG A 265 8.99 9.55 4.94
CA ARG A 265 9.47 10.79 5.57
C ARG A 265 8.59 11.18 6.74
N VAL A 266 9.20 11.49 7.87
CA VAL A 266 8.53 12.12 9.01
C VAL A 266 8.78 13.62 8.94
N VAL A 267 7.72 14.42 8.86
CA VAL A 267 7.81 15.89 8.79
C VAL A 267 6.86 16.47 9.83
N GLY A 268 7.43 16.99 10.92
CA GLY A 268 6.65 17.32 12.11
C GLY A 268 5.91 16.07 12.62
N GLU A 269 4.59 16.17 12.71
CA GLU A 269 3.72 15.08 13.18
C GLU A 269 3.13 14.21 12.06
N ASP A 270 3.46 14.51 10.80
CA ASP A 270 2.95 13.79 9.64
C ASP A 270 3.98 12.75 9.15
N TYR A 271 3.55 11.49 9.13
CA TYR A 271 4.31 10.33 8.68
C TYR A 271 3.94 10.03 7.24
N ASN A 272 4.73 10.53 6.30
CA ASN A 272 4.44 10.49 4.86
C ASN A 272 5.10 9.25 4.24
N ALA A 273 4.30 8.25 3.86
CA ALA A 273 4.72 7.12 3.04
C ALA A 273 4.30 7.38 1.59
N ILE A 274 5.25 7.73 0.74
CA ILE A 274 5.07 7.92 -0.70
C ILE A 274 5.09 6.54 -1.36
N VAL A 275 3.95 6.13 -1.92
CA VAL A 275 3.70 4.77 -2.40
C VAL A 275 3.52 4.76 -3.92
N PRO A 276 4.39 4.06 -4.67
CA PRO A 276 4.19 3.79 -6.09
C PRO A 276 2.92 2.97 -6.36
N VAL A 277 2.39 3.05 -7.58
CA VAL A 277 1.08 2.47 -7.98
C VAL A 277 1.01 0.95 -7.85
N ASP A 278 2.15 0.28 -7.97
CA ASP A 278 2.31 -1.17 -8.01
C ASP A 278 2.63 -1.80 -6.64
N VAL A 279 2.77 -0.97 -5.60
CA VAL A 279 3.19 -1.43 -4.28
C VAL A 279 1.98 -1.76 -3.40
N ASP A 280 1.95 -2.99 -2.88
CA ASP A 280 1.01 -3.40 -1.83
C ASP A 280 1.51 -2.89 -0.45
N PRO A 281 0.76 -2.01 0.25
CA PRO A 281 1.12 -1.52 1.58
C PRO A 281 1.39 -2.63 2.62
N ARG A 282 0.75 -3.80 2.47
CA ARG A 282 0.85 -4.92 3.42
C ARG A 282 2.21 -5.62 3.36
N LEU A 283 2.87 -5.58 2.20
CA LEU A 283 4.06 -6.37 1.88
C LEU A 283 5.26 -5.50 1.52
N SER A 284 5.27 -4.25 1.98
CA SER A 284 6.28 -3.25 1.62
C SER A 284 6.72 -2.42 2.82
N GLU A 285 7.68 -1.52 2.59
CA GLU A 285 8.17 -0.57 3.60
C GLU A 285 7.06 0.35 4.15
N THR A 286 5.90 0.46 3.49
CA THR A 286 4.73 1.16 4.06
C THR A 286 4.27 0.54 5.38
N ARG A 287 4.35 -0.80 5.51
CA ARG A 287 4.04 -1.49 6.78
C ARG A 287 5.03 -1.11 7.87
N ARG A 288 6.34 -1.11 7.57
CA ARG A 288 7.39 -0.69 8.50
C ARG A 288 7.18 0.76 8.94
N ALA A 289 6.86 1.65 7.99
CA ALA A 289 6.55 3.05 8.28
C ALA A 289 5.32 3.20 9.21
N TYR A 290 4.29 2.37 9.02
CA TYR A 290 3.13 2.38 9.90
C TYR A 290 3.45 1.84 11.30
N ILE A 291 4.28 0.80 11.40
CA ILE A 291 4.82 0.32 12.68
C ILE A 291 5.54 1.46 13.40
N GLN A 292 6.37 2.24 12.70
CA GLN A 292 7.06 3.39 13.29
C GLN A 292 6.08 4.45 13.80
N PHE A 293 5.03 4.78 13.02
CA PHE A 293 3.98 5.70 13.46
C PHE A 293 3.32 5.29 14.78
N VAL A 294 3.10 3.98 14.96
CA VAL A 294 2.51 3.40 16.18
C VAL A 294 3.52 3.34 17.33
N VAL A 295 4.79 3.02 17.04
CA VAL A 295 5.83 2.76 18.05
C VAL A 295 6.44 4.05 18.63
N ASP A 296 6.64 5.09 17.83
CA ASP A 296 7.34 6.31 18.28
C ASP A 296 6.77 6.93 19.57
N PRO A 297 5.44 7.07 19.75
CA PRO A 297 4.86 7.57 21.00
C PRO A 297 5.11 6.63 22.19
N LEU A 298 5.17 5.32 21.96
CA LEU A 298 5.44 4.33 23.02
C LEU A 298 6.89 4.46 23.51
N VAL A 299 7.82 4.68 22.59
CA VAL A 299 9.23 4.95 22.89
C VAL A 299 9.38 6.27 23.65
N ALA A 300 8.65 7.31 23.23
CA ALA A 300 8.64 8.59 23.94
C ALA A 300 8.15 8.46 25.39
N HIS A 301 7.16 7.58 25.64
CA HIS A 301 6.68 7.28 27.00
C HIS A 301 7.75 6.61 27.88
N ALA A 302 8.64 5.79 27.29
CA ALA A 302 9.76 5.15 27.98
C ALA A 302 11.02 6.02 28.08
N SER A 303 10.90 7.34 27.89
CA SER A 303 12.05 8.25 27.78
C SER A 303 12.98 8.27 29.00
N GLY A 304 12.43 8.11 30.21
CA GLY A 304 13.22 8.03 31.43
C GLY A 304 14.14 6.79 31.46
N GLN A 305 13.61 5.64 31.06
CA GLN A 305 14.36 4.38 30.98
C GLN A 305 15.42 4.43 29.87
N ILE A 306 15.10 5.05 28.73
CA ILE A 306 16.05 5.24 27.63
C ILE A 306 17.20 6.15 28.07
N ALA A 307 16.90 7.25 28.77
CA ALA A 307 17.91 8.15 29.30
C ALA A 307 18.84 7.43 30.30
N ALA A 308 18.30 6.52 31.12
CA ALA A 308 19.07 5.71 32.06
C ALA A 308 19.99 4.68 31.36
N LYS A 309 19.71 4.31 30.10
CA LYS A 309 20.49 3.38 29.28
C LYS A 309 21.37 4.05 28.22
N ARG A 310 21.52 5.37 28.30
CA ARG A 310 22.20 6.18 27.28
C ARG A 310 23.63 5.72 27.02
N ASP A 311 24.41 5.47 28.07
CA ASP A 311 25.84 5.17 27.94
C ASP A 311 26.05 3.75 27.38
N GLU A 312 25.23 2.79 27.81
CA GLU A 312 25.20 1.44 27.24
C GLU A 312 24.89 1.45 25.73
N ILE A 313 23.89 2.22 25.31
CA ILE A 313 23.49 2.31 23.90
C ILE A 313 24.59 2.97 23.06
N LYS A 314 25.21 4.04 23.57
CA LYS A 314 26.33 4.70 22.90
C LYS A 314 27.53 3.77 22.73
N GLN A 315 27.83 2.97 23.74
CA GLN A 315 28.90 1.98 23.66
C GLN A 315 28.64 0.95 22.55
N LEU A 316 27.40 0.47 22.40
CA LEU A 316 27.03 -0.44 21.31
C LEU A 316 27.21 0.21 19.94
N LEU A 317 26.79 1.47 19.77
CA LEU A 317 26.96 2.21 18.52
C LEU A 317 28.43 2.44 18.17
N GLU A 318 29.26 2.82 19.13
CA GLU A 318 30.71 3.01 18.91
C GLU A 318 31.38 1.72 18.46
N LYS A 319 31.05 0.59 19.10
CA LYS A 319 31.58 -0.73 18.71
C LYS A 319 31.13 -1.14 17.33
N GLU A 320 29.88 -0.87 16.98
CA GLU A 320 29.34 -1.22 15.67
C GLU A 320 29.89 -0.32 14.55
N HIS A 321 30.06 0.98 14.83
CA HIS A 321 30.76 1.91 13.95
C HIS A 321 32.20 1.45 13.70
N ALA A 322 32.92 1.06 14.76
CA ALA A 322 34.28 0.53 14.62
C ALA A 322 34.35 -0.78 13.81
N ARG A 323 33.28 -1.59 13.83
CA ARG A 323 33.22 -2.85 13.08
C ARG A 323 32.90 -2.66 11.60
N THR A 324 31.99 -1.73 11.28
CA THR A 324 31.43 -1.57 9.92
C THR A 324 31.97 -0.36 9.17
N GLY A 325 32.43 0.66 9.87
CA GLY A 325 32.77 1.97 9.31
C GLY A 325 31.56 2.81 8.90
N ASN A 326 30.33 2.34 9.15
CA ASN A 326 29.10 3.05 8.80
C ASN A 326 28.93 4.29 9.67
N ASP A 327 28.50 5.40 9.09
CA ASP A 327 28.11 6.58 9.86
C ASP A 327 26.76 6.32 10.55
N LEU A 328 26.75 6.30 11.89
CA LEU A 328 25.60 5.94 12.70
C LEU A 328 25.13 7.13 13.53
N SER A 329 23.84 7.43 13.48
CA SER A 329 23.27 8.48 14.34
C SER A 329 23.55 8.22 15.82
N PRO A 330 24.07 9.21 16.56
CA PRO A 330 24.32 9.11 18.00
C PRO A 330 23.06 9.31 18.85
N ASP A 331 21.91 9.58 18.24
CA ASP A 331 20.64 9.77 18.95
C ASP A 331 20.10 8.43 19.49
N VAL A 332 20.24 8.25 20.80
CA VAL A 332 19.81 7.05 21.53
C VAL A 332 18.30 6.80 21.43
N PHE A 333 17.47 7.84 21.31
CA PHE A 333 16.02 7.67 21.16
C PHE A 333 15.68 7.12 19.79
N LEU A 334 16.30 7.68 18.74
CA LEU A 334 16.18 7.17 17.38
C LEU A 334 16.69 5.73 17.30
N VAL A 335 17.78 5.40 18.01
CA VAL A 335 18.34 4.03 18.05
C VAL A 335 17.36 3.04 18.67
N VAL A 336 16.72 3.39 19.78
CA VAL A 336 15.71 2.55 20.42
C VAL A 336 14.48 2.38 19.52
N SER A 337 13.95 3.48 18.97
CA SER A 337 12.80 3.43 18.05
C SER A 337 13.09 2.56 16.83
N ARG A 338 14.17 2.84 16.08
CA ARG A 338 14.50 2.06 14.87
C ARG A 338 14.74 0.58 15.18
N SER A 339 15.30 0.26 16.36
CA SER A 339 15.52 -1.12 16.80
C SER A 339 14.23 -1.85 17.09
N LEU A 340 13.31 -1.21 17.82
CA LEU A 340 12.00 -1.78 18.12
C LEU A 340 11.13 -1.92 16.86
N VAL A 341 11.15 -0.93 15.96
CA VAL A 341 10.46 -1.00 14.67
C VAL A 341 11.01 -2.13 13.80
N SER A 342 12.34 -2.27 13.72
CA SER A 342 12.97 -3.34 12.94
C SER A 342 12.64 -4.73 13.51
N ALA A 343 12.65 -4.87 14.83
CA ALA A 343 12.28 -6.09 15.53
C ALA A 343 10.82 -6.47 15.29
N ALA A 344 9.89 -5.52 15.50
CA ALA A 344 8.47 -5.73 15.31
C ALA A 344 8.12 -6.09 13.86
N ASP A 345 8.71 -5.40 12.89
CA ASP A 345 8.48 -5.71 11.47
C ASP A 345 9.03 -7.09 11.08
N ALA A 346 10.25 -7.43 11.50
CA ALA A 346 10.84 -8.74 11.22
C ALA A 346 10.02 -9.88 11.86
N ARG A 347 9.62 -9.73 13.12
CA ARG A 347 8.79 -10.71 13.83
C ARG A 347 7.40 -10.86 13.22
N LEU A 348 6.76 -9.75 12.85
CA LEU A 348 5.45 -9.78 12.20
C LEU A 348 5.54 -10.52 10.86
N GLU A 349 6.52 -10.18 10.02
CA GLU A 349 6.74 -10.84 8.74
C GLU A 349 7.04 -12.33 8.89
N GLU A 350 7.93 -12.68 9.84
CA GLU A 350 8.24 -14.06 10.19
C GLU A 350 6.95 -14.80 10.59
N ALA A 351 6.18 -14.28 11.55
CA ALA A 351 4.96 -14.90 12.03
C ALA A 351 3.92 -15.12 10.91
N LEU A 352 3.76 -14.13 10.01
CA LEU A 352 2.87 -14.25 8.85
C LEU A 352 3.33 -15.37 7.91
N ARG A 353 4.61 -15.39 7.53
CA ARG A 353 5.18 -16.41 6.64
C ARG A 353 5.08 -17.81 7.25
N LEU A 354 5.32 -17.93 8.55
CA LEU A 354 5.15 -19.19 9.28
C LEU A 354 3.70 -19.64 9.32
N SER A 355 2.73 -18.74 9.50
CA SER A 355 1.31 -19.09 9.47
C SER A 355 0.88 -19.62 8.10
N VAL A 356 1.36 -18.99 7.01
CA VAL A 356 1.09 -19.43 5.64
C VAL A 356 1.70 -20.81 5.40
N LEU A 357 2.96 -21.02 5.81
CA LEU A 357 3.59 -22.32 5.74
C LEU A 357 2.77 -23.38 6.50
N GLN A 358 2.37 -23.13 7.74
CA GLN A 358 1.57 -24.07 8.52
C GLN A 358 0.24 -24.43 7.84
N PHE A 359 -0.45 -23.43 7.27
CA PHE A 359 -1.69 -23.65 6.52
C PHE A 359 -1.46 -24.52 5.28
N GLU A 360 -0.49 -24.17 4.43
CA GLU A 360 -0.12 -24.95 3.24
C GLU A 360 0.22 -26.41 3.60
N MET A 361 0.95 -26.59 4.70
CA MET A 361 1.35 -27.91 5.17
C MET A 361 0.16 -28.73 5.68
N GLY A 362 -0.78 -28.10 6.39
CA GLY A 362 -2.03 -28.74 6.80
C GLY A 362 -2.82 -29.27 5.60
N GLU A 363 -2.92 -28.50 4.53
CA GLU A 363 -3.61 -28.91 3.30
C GLU A 363 -2.87 -30.04 2.56
N ARG A 364 -1.54 -29.97 2.46
CA ARG A 364 -0.74 -31.03 1.82
C ARG A 364 -0.75 -32.32 2.62
N LEU A 365 -0.72 -32.26 3.95
CA LEU A 365 -0.74 -33.44 4.82
C LEU A 365 -2.07 -34.20 4.71
N LYS A 366 -3.20 -33.50 4.55
CA LYS A 366 -4.52 -34.11 4.28
C LYS A 366 -4.53 -34.92 2.97
N ARG A 367 -3.73 -34.52 1.98
CA ARG A 367 -3.64 -35.18 0.66
C ARG A 367 -2.58 -36.29 0.63
N ALA A 368 -1.65 -36.33 1.59
CA ALA A 368 -0.58 -37.32 1.66
C ALA A 368 -1.09 -38.67 2.20
N ALA A 369 -1.21 -39.65 1.28
CA ALA A 369 -1.76 -40.97 1.58
C ALA A 369 -0.76 -41.93 2.25
N ASP A 370 0.55 -41.83 1.93
CA ASP A 370 1.57 -42.76 2.43
C ASP A 370 2.53 -42.14 3.47
N PRO A 371 3.18 -42.97 4.32
CA PRO A 371 4.12 -42.47 5.34
C PRO A 371 5.39 -41.80 4.78
N ALA A 372 5.89 -42.22 3.62
CA ALA A 372 7.13 -41.69 3.05
C ALA A 372 6.95 -40.24 2.55
N ALA A 373 5.81 -39.95 1.94
CA ALA A 373 5.41 -38.60 1.53
C ALA A 373 5.23 -37.68 2.75
N ARG A 374 4.75 -38.21 3.89
CA ARG A 374 4.64 -37.45 5.14
C ARG A 374 6.01 -37.12 5.74
N ASP A 375 6.97 -38.04 5.68
CA ASP A 375 8.33 -37.82 6.17
C ASP A 375 9.07 -36.80 5.29
N GLN A 376 8.94 -36.90 3.96
CA GLN A 376 9.48 -35.91 3.03
C GLN A 376 8.87 -34.53 3.24
N LEU A 377 7.54 -34.45 3.40
CA LEU A 377 6.86 -33.19 3.69
C LEU A 377 7.36 -32.59 5.01
N THR A 378 7.53 -33.40 6.06
CA THR A 378 8.06 -32.94 7.35
C THR A 378 9.47 -32.36 7.22
N LYS A 379 10.32 -32.98 6.39
CA LYS A 379 11.66 -32.45 6.10
C LYS A 379 11.58 -31.12 5.35
N GLU A 380 10.74 -31.05 4.31
CA GLU A 380 10.50 -29.82 3.55
C GLU A 380 9.99 -28.68 4.45
N VAL A 381 9.08 -28.96 5.39
CA VAL A 381 8.58 -27.96 6.36
C VAL A 381 9.73 -27.42 7.18
N LYS A 382 10.57 -28.29 7.74
CA LYS A 382 11.70 -27.88 8.58
C LYS A 382 12.70 -27.04 7.80
N GLU A 383 12.95 -27.38 6.54
CA GLU A 383 13.83 -26.60 5.66
C GLU A 383 13.23 -25.23 5.34
N ARG A 384 11.94 -25.15 5.00
CA ARG A 384 11.26 -23.86 4.76
C ARG A 384 11.15 -23.00 6.01
N GLN A 385 10.86 -23.61 7.17
CA GLN A 385 10.85 -22.97 8.47
C GLN A 385 12.22 -22.33 8.76
N ALA A 386 13.30 -23.10 8.66
CA ALA A 386 14.66 -22.61 8.87
C ALA A 386 15.04 -21.50 7.89
N ALA A 387 14.61 -21.58 6.63
CA ALA A 387 14.85 -20.53 5.65
C ALA A 387 14.11 -19.22 5.97
N ILE A 388 12.91 -19.30 6.55
CA ILE A 388 12.15 -18.12 7.01
C ILE A 388 12.85 -17.48 8.22
N GLU A 389 13.31 -18.28 9.17
CA GLU A 389 14.05 -17.82 10.34
C GLU A 389 15.39 -17.18 9.95
N ASP A 390 16.16 -17.81 9.05
CA ASP A 390 17.42 -17.27 8.54
C ASP A 390 17.20 -15.94 7.80
N ALA A 391 16.11 -15.80 7.03
CA ALA A 391 15.76 -14.54 6.37
C ALA A 391 15.39 -13.43 7.35
N ALA A 392 14.68 -13.75 8.45
CA ALA A 392 14.37 -12.78 9.50
C ALA A 392 15.65 -12.32 10.22
N VAL A 393 16.57 -13.25 10.50
CA VAL A 393 17.88 -12.93 11.08
C VAL A 393 18.71 -12.05 10.15
N GLU A 394 18.69 -12.31 8.84
CA GLU A 394 19.36 -11.45 7.85
C GLU A 394 18.80 -10.03 7.85
N GLN A 395 17.48 -9.87 7.83
CA GLN A 395 16.84 -8.55 7.91
C GLN A 395 17.24 -7.80 9.19
N LEU A 396 17.28 -8.48 10.34
CA LEU A 396 17.68 -7.90 11.61
C LEU A 396 19.18 -7.54 11.64
N ALA A 397 20.05 -8.37 11.09
CA ALA A 397 21.48 -8.09 10.98
C ALA A 397 21.75 -6.86 10.11
N ASP A 398 21.09 -6.78 8.95
CA ASP A 398 21.16 -5.61 8.08
C ASP A 398 20.66 -4.33 8.78
N ALA A 399 19.60 -4.43 9.60
CA ALA A 399 19.12 -3.31 10.41
C ALA A 399 20.12 -2.94 11.52
N TYR A 400 20.70 -3.93 12.20
CA TYR A 400 21.71 -3.77 13.24
C TYR A 400 22.93 -3.01 12.71
N GLU A 401 23.42 -3.38 11.53
CA GLU A 401 24.55 -2.74 10.83
C GLU A 401 24.25 -1.29 10.41
N ARG A 402 22.97 -0.97 10.19
CA ARG A 402 22.48 0.41 9.98
C ARG A 402 22.18 1.14 11.29
N GLY A 403 22.62 0.57 12.41
CA GLY A 403 22.61 1.13 13.75
C GLY A 403 21.41 0.75 14.61
N ALA A 404 20.51 -0.11 14.15
CA ALA A 404 19.45 -0.68 14.98
C ALA A 404 20.02 -1.74 15.95
N VAL A 405 21.00 -1.33 16.78
CA VAL A 405 21.86 -2.20 17.60
C VAL A 405 21.14 -2.91 18.74
N LEU A 406 19.84 -2.67 18.93
CA LEU A 406 19.00 -3.38 19.90
C LEU A 406 17.92 -4.23 19.21
N SER A 407 17.97 -4.38 17.89
CA SER A 407 16.96 -5.10 17.11
C SER A 407 16.81 -6.56 17.56
N PHE A 408 17.92 -7.25 17.86
CA PHE A 408 17.89 -8.61 18.40
C PHE A 408 17.37 -8.66 19.84
N HIS A 409 17.80 -7.74 20.72
CA HIS A 409 17.22 -7.60 22.06
C HIS A 409 15.69 -7.47 22.01
N PHE A 410 15.16 -6.52 21.23
CA PHE A 410 13.71 -6.34 21.12
C PHE A 410 13.01 -7.52 20.45
N THR A 411 13.66 -8.21 19.52
CA THR A 411 13.11 -9.44 18.93
C THR A 411 12.89 -10.52 19.99
N ASP A 412 13.86 -10.72 20.88
CA ASP A 412 13.75 -11.69 21.97
C ASP A 412 12.69 -11.28 23.00
N GLN A 413 12.59 -9.98 23.32
CA GLN A 413 11.56 -9.45 24.21
C GLN A 413 10.15 -9.59 23.62
N LEU A 414 9.96 -9.26 22.33
CA LEU A 414 8.68 -9.38 21.63
C LEU A 414 8.21 -10.83 21.60
N ARG A 415 9.10 -11.78 21.32
CA ARG A 415 8.77 -13.22 21.35
C ARG A 415 8.19 -13.67 22.70
N GLY A 416 8.62 -13.05 23.80
CA GLY A 416 8.13 -13.35 25.15
C GLY A 416 6.73 -12.83 25.46
N VAL A 417 6.23 -11.83 24.72
CA VAL A 417 4.94 -11.17 24.97
C VAL A 417 3.92 -11.40 23.85
N GLU A 418 4.34 -11.88 22.69
CA GLU A 418 3.47 -12.25 21.59
C GLU A 418 2.41 -13.27 22.01
N GLY A 419 1.17 -13.08 21.54
CA GLY A 419 0.04 -13.93 21.88
C GLY A 419 -0.49 -13.76 23.32
N SER A 420 0.11 -12.89 24.14
CA SER A 420 -0.37 -12.61 25.49
C SER A 420 -1.70 -11.85 25.51
N GLY A 421 -2.04 -11.13 24.43
CA GLY A 421 -3.23 -10.30 24.34
C GLY A 421 -3.18 -9.03 25.20
N PHE A 422 -2.01 -8.67 25.75
CA PHE A 422 -1.78 -7.42 26.47
C PHE A 422 -1.19 -6.34 25.55
N ASP A 423 -1.52 -5.07 25.82
CA ASP A 423 -1.01 -3.94 25.03
C ASP A 423 0.51 -3.82 25.19
N ILE A 424 1.23 -3.79 24.06
CA ILE A 424 2.70 -3.73 24.03
C ILE A 424 3.24 -2.51 24.80
N SER A 425 2.46 -1.42 24.87
CA SER A 425 2.85 -0.19 25.58
C SER A 425 3.25 -0.44 27.03
N ASN A 426 2.66 -1.45 27.67
CA ASN A 426 2.91 -1.79 29.07
C ASN A 426 4.27 -2.44 29.30
N PHE A 427 4.89 -2.99 28.25
CA PHE A 427 6.13 -3.74 28.35
C PHE A 427 7.35 -2.93 27.93
N ILE A 428 7.18 -1.87 27.12
CA ILE A 428 8.30 -1.09 26.56
C ILE A 428 9.27 -0.57 27.65
N PRO A 429 8.82 0.01 28.79
CA PRO A 429 9.74 0.45 29.83
C PRO A 429 10.64 -0.66 30.38
N ASP A 430 10.08 -1.85 30.62
CA ASP A 430 10.82 -3.01 31.15
C ASP A 430 11.74 -3.63 30.10
N MET A 431 11.31 -3.65 28.83
CA MET A 431 12.15 -4.06 27.71
C MET A 431 13.38 -3.16 27.59
N VAL A 432 13.24 -1.84 27.77
CA VAL A 432 14.38 -0.92 27.77
C VAL A 432 15.26 -1.12 29.02
N ALA A 433 14.64 -1.26 30.20
CA ALA A 433 15.39 -1.44 31.44
C ALA A 433 16.27 -2.71 31.44
N SER A 434 15.85 -3.75 30.71
CA SER A 434 16.56 -5.03 30.61
C SER A 434 17.67 -5.11 29.56
N ILE A 435 18.00 -4.00 28.88
CA ILE A 435 19.10 -3.96 27.90
C ILE A 435 20.43 -4.40 28.53
N SER A 436 21.11 -5.34 27.86
CA SER A 436 22.41 -5.88 28.23
C SER A 436 23.44 -5.67 27.12
N VAL A 437 24.44 -4.81 27.37
CA VAL A 437 25.54 -4.55 26.44
C VAL A 437 26.35 -5.83 26.16
N GLU A 438 26.64 -6.60 27.21
CA GLU A 438 27.44 -7.82 27.07
C GLU A 438 26.78 -8.83 26.12
N ARG A 439 25.44 -8.91 26.15
CA ARG A 439 24.69 -9.78 25.25
C ARG A 439 24.70 -9.25 23.83
N GLU A 440 24.43 -7.97 23.64
CA GLU A 440 24.30 -7.39 22.30
C GLU A 440 25.64 -7.34 21.55
N LEU A 441 26.76 -7.14 22.24
CA LEU A 441 28.10 -7.24 21.64
C LEU A 441 28.44 -8.63 21.07
N LYS A 442 27.77 -9.69 21.52
CA LYS A 442 27.97 -11.06 21.01
C LYS A 442 27.11 -11.36 19.77
N ARG A 443 26.08 -10.57 19.48
CA ARG A 443 25.12 -10.82 18.38
C ARG A 443 25.78 -10.95 17.01
N PRO A 444 26.75 -10.10 16.61
CA PRO A 444 27.38 -10.22 15.30
C PRO A 444 28.00 -11.59 15.02
N ALA A 445 28.62 -12.20 16.04
CA ALA A 445 29.17 -13.54 15.91
C ALA A 445 28.08 -14.62 15.84
N GLU A 446 26.97 -14.45 16.56
CA GLU A 446 25.86 -15.41 16.62
C GLU A 446 25.06 -15.46 15.30
N PHE A 447 24.78 -14.31 14.68
CA PHE A 447 23.95 -14.28 13.47
C PHE A 447 24.73 -14.53 12.17
N ALA A 448 26.07 -14.43 12.18
CA ALA A 448 26.89 -14.49 10.96
C ALA A 448 26.62 -15.73 10.09
N ALA A 449 26.46 -16.91 10.71
CA ALA A 449 26.20 -18.15 9.98
C ALA A 449 24.80 -18.19 9.34
N ALA A 450 23.77 -17.66 10.03
CA ALA A 450 22.41 -17.56 9.49
C ALA A 450 22.34 -16.57 8.33
N VAL A 451 22.98 -15.41 8.47
CA VAL A 451 23.12 -14.40 7.40
C VAL A 451 23.76 -15.00 6.15
N ALA A 452 24.84 -15.76 6.30
CA ALA A 452 25.51 -16.41 5.18
C ALA A 452 24.58 -17.38 4.44
N ARG A 453 23.84 -18.23 5.17
CA ARG A 453 22.86 -19.16 4.59
C ARG A 453 21.71 -18.43 3.88
N ALA A 454 21.19 -17.36 4.48
CA ALA A 454 20.10 -16.57 3.91
C ALA A 454 20.53 -15.90 2.59
N ARG A 455 21.71 -15.29 2.56
CA ARG A 455 22.29 -14.65 1.36
C ARG A 455 22.53 -15.68 0.25
N GLU A 456 23.08 -16.84 0.58
CA GLU A 456 23.29 -17.93 -0.37
C GLU A 456 21.95 -18.47 -0.92
N ALA A 457 20.96 -18.67 -0.06
CA ALA A 457 19.61 -19.09 -0.47
C ALA A 457 18.97 -18.06 -1.41
N ARG A 458 19.11 -16.76 -1.12
CA ARG A 458 18.62 -15.67 -1.97
C ARG A 458 19.32 -15.66 -3.33
N SER A 459 20.65 -15.77 -3.38
CA SER A 459 21.40 -15.85 -4.65
C SER A 459 20.91 -17.01 -5.50
N ARG A 460 20.80 -18.21 -4.91
CA ARG A 460 20.28 -19.40 -5.60
C ARG A 460 18.84 -19.21 -6.10
N ALA A 461 17.98 -18.58 -5.30
CA ALA A 461 16.61 -18.28 -5.69
C ALA A 461 16.55 -17.26 -6.84
N GLN A 462 17.42 -16.23 -6.82
CA GLN A 462 17.54 -15.26 -7.90
C GLN A 462 18.06 -15.90 -9.19
N GLU A 463 19.07 -16.74 -9.11
CA GLU A 463 19.60 -17.51 -10.25
C GLU A 463 18.55 -18.47 -10.81
N ALA A 464 17.83 -19.18 -9.95
CA ALA A 464 16.74 -20.07 -10.36
C ALA A 464 15.60 -19.28 -11.02
N ARG A 465 15.24 -18.12 -10.48
CA ARG A 465 14.23 -17.23 -11.08
C ARG A 465 14.70 -16.67 -12.41
N ALA A 466 15.97 -16.23 -12.52
CA ALA A 466 16.55 -15.77 -13.77
C ALA A 466 16.61 -16.89 -14.82
N LYS A 467 16.88 -18.12 -14.40
CA LYS A 467 16.84 -19.31 -15.26
C LYS A 467 15.40 -19.65 -15.68
N GLN A 468 14.43 -19.63 -14.77
CA GLN A 468 13.02 -19.81 -15.09
C GLN A 468 12.50 -18.74 -16.04
N VAL A 469 12.88 -17.48 -15.88
CA VAL A 469 12.56 -16.40 -16.82
C VAL A 469 13.22 -16.62 -18.18
N ARG A 470 14.40 -17.25 -18.24
CA ARG A 470 15.04 -17.63 -19.52
C ARG A 470 14.43 -18.87 -20.17
N GLU A 471 13.81 -19.74 -19.38
CA GLU A 471 13.29 -21.06 -19.81
C GLU A 471 11.75 -21.12 -19.86
N ALA A 472 11.06 -20.03 -19.52
CA ALA A 472 9.60 -19.99 -19.51
C ALA A 472 9.03 -20.25 -20.91
N ALA A 473 7.95 -21.02 -20.96
CA ALA A 473 7.31 -21.36 -22.21
C ALA A 473 6.80 -20.07 -22.89
N PRO A 474 6.96 -19.92 -24.22
CA PRO A 474 6.56 -18.72 -24.95
C PRO A 474 5.10 -18.31 -24.74
N THR A 475 4.21 -19.25 -24.38
CA THR A 475 2.78 -19.02 -24.17
C THR A 475 2.45 -18.29 -22.87
N ASP A 476 3.15 -18.58 -21.77
CA ASP A 476 2.86 -17.96 -20.46
C ASP A 476 3.40 -16.53 -20.40
N GLU A 477 4.59 -16.31 -20.97
CA GLU A 477 5.15 -14.97 -21.11
C GLU A 477 4.32 -14.11 -22.07
N ARG A 478 3.89 -14.69 -23.20
CA ARG A 478 3.03 -13.99 -24.17
C ARG A 478 1.70 -13.59 -23.55
N ARG A 479 1.11 -14.43 -22.70
CA ARG A 479 -0.12 -14.08 -21.96
C ARG A 479 0.13 -13.02 -20.89
N ALA A 480 1.22 -13.09 -20.14
CA ALA A 480 1.57 -12.09 -19.14
C ALA A 480 1.85 -10.71 -19.79
N ALA A 481 2.56 -10.69 -20.91
CA ALA A 481 2.84 -9.48 -21.68
C ALA A 481 1.56 -8.84 -22.21
N LEU A 482 0.63 -9.65 -22.76
CA LEU A 482 -0.70 -9.20 -23.16
C LEU A 482 -1.45 -8.53 -22.00
N LEU A 483 -1.53 -9.19 -20.84
CA LEU A 483 -2.25 -8.66 -19.68
C LEU A 483 -1.63 -7.35 -19.17
N LYS A 484 -0.30 -7.23 -19.19
CA LYS A 484 0.39 -5.98 -18.87
C LYS A 484 -0.01 -4.87 -19.85
N SER A 485 0.05 -5.13 -21.16
CA SER A 485 -0.31 -4.13 -22.18
C SER A 485 -1.80 -3.74 -22.14
N LEU A 486 -2.70 -4.67 -21.82
CA LEU A 486 -4.11 -4.35 -21.59
C LEU A 486 -4.30 -3.49 -20.32
N GLY A 487 -3.50 -3.71 -19.28
CA GLY A 487 -3.45 -2.83 -18.11
C GLY A 487 -3.05 -1.39 -18.47
N ASP A 488 -2.06 -1.21 -19.35
CA ASP A 488 -1.68 0.12 -19.83
C ASP A 488 -2.83 0.79 -20.63
N VAL A 489 -3.58 0.01 -21.41
CA VAL A 489 -4.76 0.53 -22.12
C VAL A 489 -5.82 1.01 -21.13
N ASP A 490 -6.11 0.24 -20.08
CA ASP A 490 -7.05 0.66 -19.04
C ASP A 490 -6.60 1.96 -18.34
N ASP A 491 -5.29 2.15 -18.14
CA ASP A 491 -4.73 3.39 -17.62
C ASP A 491 -4.98 4.57 -18.58
N LEU A 492 -4.81 4.38 -19.90
CA LEU A 492 -5.08 5.41 -20.91
C LEU A 492 -6.55 5.82 -20.95
N LEU A 493 -7.46 4.84 -20.82
CA LEU A 493 -8.89 5.10 -20.77
C LEU A 493 -9.27 5.95 -19.55
N ARG A 494 -8.62 5.76 -18.40
CA ARG A 494 -8.87 6.56 -17.19
C ARG A 494 -8.39 7.99 -17.30
N VAL A 495 -7.38 8.26 -18.13
CA VAL A 495 -6.94 9.63 -18.44
C VAL A 495 -7.61 10.17 -19.71
N HIS A 496 -8.67 9.53 -20.18
CA HIS A 496 -9.45 9.91 -21.37
C HIS A 496 -8.62 10.02 -22.66
N ASN A 497 -7.49 9.32 -22.73
CA ASN A 497 -6.62 9.32 -23.91
C ASN A 497 -7.00 8.17 -24.87
N TYR A 498 -8.17 8.29 -25.48
CA TYR A 498 -8.76 7.24 -26.33
C TYR A 498 -7.97 6.96 -27.60
N GLU A 499 -7.36 8.00 -28.20
CA GLU A 499 -6.59 7.87 -29.45
C GLU A 499 -5.36 6.99 -29.26
N GLU A 500 -4.60 7.22 -28.18
CA GLU A 500 -3.44 6.40 -27.84
C GLU A 500 -3.88 4.99 -27.40
N ALA A 501 -4.98 4.88 -26.65
CA ALA A 501 -5.53 3.57 -26.26
C ALA A 501 -5.88 2.72 -27.49
N GLU A 502 -6.56 3.32 -28.48
CA GLU A 502 -6.90 2.67 -29.74
C GLU A 502 -5.64 2.29 -30.53
N THR A 503 -4.65 3.20 -30.63
CA THR A 503 -3.37 2.93 -31.30
C THR A 503 -2.65 1.72 -30.70
N ARG A 504 -2.57 1.63 -29.36
CA ARG A 504 -1.95 0.50 -28.67
C ARG A 504 -2.72 -0.80 -28.87
N LEU A 505 -4.05 -0.74 -28.84
CA LEU A 505 -4.89 -1.91 -29.05
C LEU A 505 -4.84 -2.42 -30.50
N VAL A 506 -4.73 -1.53 -31.49
CA VAL A 506 -4.52 -1.91 -32.89
C VAL A 506 -3.17 -2.62 -33.04
N ALA A 507 -2.11 -2.14 -32.39
CA ALA A 507 -0.82 -2.83 -32.38
C ALA A 507 -0.90 -4.21 -31.69
N LEU A 508 -1.62 -4.31 -30.58
CA LEU A 508 -1.88 -5.59 -29.91
C LEU A 508 -2.66 -6.54 -30.80
N ARG A 509 -3.65 -6.07 -31.56
CA ARG A 509 -4.42 -6.90 -32.48
C ARG A 509 -3.53 -7.54 -33.55
N GLU A 510 -2.53 -6.82 -34.06
CA GLU A 510 -1.59 -7.40 -35.03
C GLU A 510 -0.72 -8.49 -34.42
N GLN A 511 -0.35 -8.35 -33.13
CA GLN A 511 0.46 -9.32 -32.39
C GLN A 511 -0.35 -10.50 -31.83
N TYR A 512 -1.64 -10.29 -31.54
CA TYR A 512 -2.55 -11.23 -30.88
C TYR A 512 -3.86 -11.32 -31.70
N ARG A 513 -3.75 -11.82 -32.93
CA ARG A 513 -4.82 -11.78 -33.94
C ARG A 513 -6.13 -12.45 -33.54
N ASP A 514 -6.06 -13.49 -32.72
CA ASP A 514 -7.22 -14.30 -32.33
C ASP A 514 -7.53 -14.16 -30.82
N GLU A 515 -6.99 -13.13 -30.16
CA GLU A 515 -7.18 -12.94 -28.71
C GLU A 515 -8.45 -12.13 -28.41
N PRO A 516 -9.49 -12.75 -27.81
CA PRO A 516 -10.79 -12.09 -27.61
C PRO A 516 -10.70 -10.88 -26.68
N LEU A 517 -9.77 -10.86 -25.72
CA LEU A 517 -9.58 -9.72 -24.81
C LEU A 517 -9.16 -8.43 -25.55
N VAL A 518 -8.36 -8.53 -26.61
CA VAL A 518 -7.91 -7.36 -27.38
C VAL A 518 -9.09 -6.72 -28.11
N TYR A 519 -9.94 -7.53 -28.74
CA TYR A 519 -11.15 -7.04 -29.41
C TYR A 519 -12.18 -6.49 -28.43
N PHE A 520 -12.30 -7.13 -27.25
CA PHE A 520 -13.16 -6.62 -26.20
C PHE A 520 -12.71 -5.22 -25.74
N ALA A 521 -11.41 -5.04 -25.50
CA ALA A 521 -10.84 -3.75 -25.13
C ALA A 521 -10.98 -2.70 -26.25
N LEU A 522 -10.82 -3.07 -27.54
CA LEU A 522 -11.12 -2.17 -28.68
C LEU A 522 -12.58 -1.69 -28.67
N GLY A 523 -13.53 -2.59 -28.42
CA GLY A 523 -14.94 -2.25 -28.30
C GLY A 523 -15.21 -1.29 -27.14
N GLN A 524 -14.59 -1.53 -25.98
CA GLN A 524 -14.71 -0.64 -24.82
C GLN A 524 -14.13 0.75 -25.09
N THR A 525 -12.92 0.83 -25.66
CA THR A 525 -12.27 2.10 -26.03
C THR A 525 -13.13 2.91 -26.98
N ALA A 526 -13.63 2.29 -28.05
CA ALA A 526 -14.50 2.96 -29.01
C ALA A 526 -15.82 3.42 -28.38
N SER A 527 -16.43 2.60 -27.50
CA SER A 527 -17.66 2.97 -26.80
C SER A 527 -17.47 4.13 -25.83
N LEU A 528 -16.37 4.17 -25.09
CA LEU A 528 -16.06 5.28 -24.18
C LEU A 528 -15.76 6.56 -24.97
N SER A 529 -14.97 6.45 -26.03
CA SER A 529 -14.67 7.57 -26.93
C SER A 529 -15.93 8.14 -27.60
N ALA A 530 -16.96 7.32 -27.84
CA ALA A 530 -18.23 7.78 -28.38
C ALA A 530 -19.06 8.60 -27.38
N GLN A 531 -18.95 8.31 -26.08
CA GLN A 531 -19.69 9.04 -25.04
C GLN A 531 -19.24 10.50 -24.94
N GLU A 532 -18.00 10.79 -25.33
CA GLU A 532 -17.42 12.14 -25.32
C GLU A 532 -17.45 12.83 -26.70
N ALA A 533 -18.02 12.18 -27.72
CA ALA A 533 -18.17 12.79 -29.04
C ALA A 533 -19.39 13.74 -29.04
N PHE A 534 -19.14 15.01 -29.36
CA PHE A 534 -20.20 16.03 -29.50
C PHE A 534 -20.91 15.99 -30.86
N ASP A 535 -20.27 15.41 -31.88
CA ASP A 535 -20.84 15.25 -33.21
C ASP A 535 -21.60 13.90 -33.29
N GLU A 536 -22.89 13.96 -33.59
CA GLU A 536 -23.77 12.78 -33.65
C GLU A 536 -23.32 11.77 -34.71
N GLY A 537 -22.75 12.23 -35.83
CA GLY A 537 -22.23 11.37 -36.89
C GLY A 537 -20.98 10.62 -36.44
N LEU A 538 -20.05 11.31 -35.80
CA LEU A 538 -18.84 10.73 -35.21
C LEU A 538 -19.18 9.78 -34.05
N GLN A 539 -20.14 10.15 -33.21
CA GLN A 539 -20.64 9.29 -32.14
C GLN A 539 -21.21 7.99 -32.70
N ALA A 540 -22.11 8.07 -33.69
CA ALA A 540 -22.67 6.89 -34.34
C ALA A 540 -21.59 6.04 -35.02
N GLN A 541 -20.60 6.66 -35.66
CA GLN A 541 -19.47 5.96 -36.27
C GLN A 541 -18.67 5.16 -35.22
N ARG A 542 -18.32 5.78 -34.09
CA ARG A 542 -17.57 5.14 -32.99
C ARG A 542 -18.39 4.02 -32.32
N LEU A 543 -19.69 4.20 -32.11
CA LEU A 543 -20.58 3.16 -31.58
C LEU A 543 -20.69 1.96 -32.53
N ASN A 544 -20.75 2.19 -33.84
CA ASN A 544 -20.75 1.11 -34.82
C ASN A 544 -19.40 0.36 -34.88
N ALA A 545 -18.28 1.09 -34.73
CA ALA A 545 -16.96 0.46 -34.58
C ALA A 545 -16.89 -0.40 -33.31
N ALA A 546 -17.42 0.10 -32.19
CA ALA A 546 -17.51 -0.66 -30.94
C ALA A 546 -18.29 -1.97 -31.11
N LEU A 547 -19.45 -1.92 -31.78
CA LEU A 547 -20.23 -3.13 -32.11
C LEU A 547 -19.46 -4.13 -32.95
N ALA A 548 -18.69 -3.66 -33.94
CA ALA A 548 -17.87 -4.54 -34.78
C ALA A 548 -16.80 -5.26 -33.95
N HIS A 549 -16.12 -4.54 -33.05
CA HIS A 549 -15.10 -5.12 -32.17
C HIS A 549 -15.69 -6.09 -31.14
N PHE A 550 -16.84 -5.78 -30.53
CA PHE A 550 -17.49 -6.72 -29.63
C PHE A 550 -17.93 -8.00 -30.34
N ARG A 551 -18.43 -7.90 -31.58
CA ARG A 551 -18.71 -9.10 -32.41
C ARG A 551 -17.46 -9.93 -32.66
N GLN A 552 -16.31 -9.30 -32.90
CA GLN A 552 -15.03 -10.02 -33.04
C GLN A 552 -14.62 -10.68 -31.72
N ALA A 553 -14.76 -10.00 -30.58
CA ALA A 553 -14.46 -10.56 -29.26
C ALA A 553 -15.31 -11.82 -28.98
N ILE A 554 -16.60 -11.79 -29.35
CA ILE A 554 -17.51 -12.94 -29.24
C ILE A 554 -17.05 -14.06 -30.19
N LEU A 555 -16.73 -13.73 -31.44
CA LEU A 555 -16.30 -14.69 -32.46
C LEU A 555 -15.02 -15.45 -32.07
N PHE A 556 -14.05 -14.76 -31.48
CA PHE A 556 -12.78 -15.35 -31.05
C PHE A 556 -12.84 -15.98 -29.66
N SER A 557 -13.97 -15.87 -28.94
CA SER A 557 -14.17 -16.57 -27.68
C SER A 557 -14.36 -18.07 -27.92
N THR A 558 -13.58 -18.88 -27.22
CA THR A 558 -13.63 -20.35 -27.26
C THR A 558 -14.15 -20.91 -25.93
N PRO A 559 -14.50 -22.21 -25.83
CA PRO A 559 -14.90 -22.81 -24.54
C PRO A 559 -13.84 -22.69 -23.43
N ASP A 560 -12.57 -22.53 -23.80
CA ASP A 560 -11.44 -22.35 -22.87
C ASP A 560 -11.21 -20.87 -22.49
N THR A 561 -11.88 -19.94 -23.18
CA THR A 561 -11.87 -18.51 -22.84
C THR A 561 -12.74 -18.27 -21.62
N ASP A 562 -12.35 -17.34 -20.74
CA ASP A 562 -13.23 -16.89 -19.65
C ASP A 562 -14.57 -16.39 -20.24
N PRO A 563 -15.70 -17.04 -19.94
CA PRO A 563 -17.00 -16.70 -20.51
C PRO A 563 -17.42 -15.26 -20.17
N SER A 564 -16.82 -14.64 -19.15
CA SER A 564 -17.06 -13.24 -18.80
C SER A 564 -16.75 -12.26 -19.94
N VAL A 565 -15.83 -12.59 -20.85
CA VAL A 565 -15.47 -11.71 -21.98
C VAL A 565 -16.64 -11.64 -22.97
N ALA A 566 -17.14 -12.81 -23.40
CA ALA A 566 -18.27 -12.90 -24.32
C ALA A 566 -19.55 -12.31 -23.70
N PHE A 567 -19.84 -12.59 -22.43
CA PHE A 567 -21.02 -12.02 -21.76
C PHE A 567 -20.96 -10.50 -21.68
N ARG A 568 -19.80 -9.93 -21.35
CA ARG A 568 -19.62 -8.46 -21.32
C ARG A 568 -19.74 -7.86 -22.72
N ALA A 569 -19.23 -8.52 -23.76
CA ALA A 569 -19.32 -8.07 -25.14
C ALA A 569 -20.78 -8.05 -25.64
N HIS A 570 -21.57 -9.09 -25.34
CA HIS A 570 -23.00 -9.13 -25.65
C HIS A 570 -23.77 -8.05 -24.88
N LEU A 571 -23.55 -7.90 -23.56
CA LEU A 571 -24.21 -6.86 -22.76
C LEU A 571 -23.89 -5.44 -23.27
N ALA A 572 -22.62 -5.17 -23.58
CA ALA A 572 -22.22 -3.89 -24.15
C ALA A 572 -22.85 -3.65 -25.53
N SER A 573 -22.84 -4.66 -26.41
CA SER A 573 -23.47 -4.58 -27.73
C SER A 573 -24.97 -4.32 -27.64
N GLY A 574 -25.67 -5.02 -26.75
CA GLY A 574 -27.09 -4.82 -26.51
C GLY A 574 -27.42 -3.40 -26.05
N ARG A 575 -26.62 -2.83 -25.14
CA ARG A 575 -26.77 -1.43 -24.69
C ARG A 575 -26.56 -0.43 -25.82
N ILE A 576 -25.53 -0.63 -26.64
CA ILE A 576 -25.26 0.25 -27.78
C ILE A 576 -26.40 0.16 -28.81
N LEU A 577 -26.85 -1.05 -29.15
CA LEU A 577 -27.96 -1.25 -30.08
C LEU A 577 -29.25 -0.65 -29.55
N ALA A 578 -29.51 -0.75 -28.25
CA ALA A 578 -30.66 -0.12 -27.60
C ALA A 578 -30.61 1.41 -27.73
N HIS A 579 -29.43 1.99 -27.50
CA HIS A 579 -29.19 3.42 -27.64
C HIS A 579 -29.36 3.90 -29.09
N LEU A 580 -28.96 3.08 -30.07
CA LEU A 580 -29.17 3.33 -31.50
C LEU A 580 -30.60 2.96 -31.99
N GLU A 581 -31.54 2.76 -31.07
CA GLU A 581 -32.94 2.38 -31.33
C GLU A 581 -33.16 1.05 -32.08
N ARG A 582 -32.13 0.20 -32.18
CA ARG A 582 -32.16 -1.13 -32.82
C ARG A 582 -32.62 -2.20 -31.84
N ARG A 583 -33.85 -2.06 -31.33
CA ARG A 583 -34.37 -2.83 -30.18
C ARG A 583 -34.39 -4.35 -30.39
N ASP A 584 -34.74 -4.82 -31.59
CA ASP A 584 -34.80 -6.26 -31.89
C ASP A 584 -33.41 -6.92 -31.92
N GLU A 585 -32.38 -6.16 -32.32
CA GLU A 585 -31.00 -6.63 -32.24
C GLU A 585 -30.50 -6.59 -30.79
N ALA A 586 -30.80 -5.53 -30.05
CA ALA A 586 -30.46 -5.42 -28.64
C ALA A 586 -31.03 -6.58 -27.80
N ALA A 587 -32.30 -6.93 -28.03
CA ALA A 587 -32.96 -8.04 -27.34
C ALA A 587 -32.25 -9.38 -27.62
N ARG A 588 -31.78 -9.60 -28.86
CA ARG A 588 -31.03 -10.81 -29.23
C ARG A 588 -29.69 -10.91 -28.50
N GLU A 589 -28.98 -9.80 -28.35
CA GLU A 589 -27.71 -9.79 -27.59
C GLU A 589 -27.93 -10.13 -26.11
N PHE A 590 -28.99 -9.60 -25.49
CA PHE A 590 -29.32 -9.95 -24.10
C PHE A 590 -29.78 -11.41 -23.98
N ASP A 591 -30.54 -11.92 -24.94
CA ASP A 591 -30.98 -13.32 -24.97
C ASP A 591 -29.82 -14.31 -25.11
N ALA A 592 -28.76 -13.94 -25.83
CA ALA A 592 -27.55 -14.74 -25.93
C ALA A 592 -26.91 -14.95 -24.55
N VAL A 593 -26.85 -13.90 -23.71
CA VAL A 593 -26.32 -14.01 -22.33
C VAL A 593 -27.25 -14.84 -21.45
N ILE A 594 -28.56 -14.57 -21.49
CA ILE A 594 -29.57 -15.30 -20.70
C ILE A 594 -29.52 -16.80 -20.98
N SER A 595 -29.40 -17.18 -22.25
CA SER A 595 -29.39 -18.58 -22.69
C SER A 595 -28.09 -19.30 -22.32
N ALA A 596 -26.98 -18.56 -22.19
CA ALA A 596 -25.66 -19.10 -21.92
C ALA A 596 -25.22 -19.00 -20.45
N SER A 597 -26.06 -18.46 -19.55
CA SER A 597 -25.74 -18.25 -18.13
C SER A 597 -26.81 -18.83 -17.21
N ALA A 598 -26.41 -19.23 -15.99
CA ALA A 598 -27.37 -19.78 -15.03
C ALA A 598 -28.24 -18.66 -14.44
N PRO A 599 -29.51 -18.93 -14.06
CA PRO A 599 -30.38 -17.92 -13.46
C PRO A 599 -29.84 -17.26 -12.19
N SER A 600 -28.95 -17.94 -11.46
CA SER A 600 -28.27 -17.40 -10.27
C SER A 600 -27.11 -16.45 -10.60
N ASP A 601 -26.64 -16.43 -11.84
CA ASP A 601 -25.46 -15.65 -12.22
C ASP A 601 -25.80 -14.17 -12.35
N ARG A 602 -24.86 -13.31 -11.94
CA ARG A 602 -24.99 -11.85 -12.06
C ARG A 602 -25.27 -11.44 -13.51
N TRP A 603 -24.59 -12.04 -14.48
CA TRP A 603 -24.72 -11.72 -15.90
C TRP A 603 -26.13 -12.00 -16.43
N HIS A 604 -26.74 -13.10 -15.98
CA HIS A 604 -28.11 -13.46 -16.32
C HIS A 604 -29.10 -12.40 -15.82
N GLN A 605 -28.97 -12.02 -14.55
CA GLN A 605 -29.82 -11.01 -13.92
C GLN A 605 -29.67 -9.63 -14.59
N GLU A 606 -28.44 -9.26 -14.94
CA GLU A 606 -28.15 -8.01 -15.64
C GLU A 606 -28.76 -7.99 -17.05
N ALA A 607 -28.62 -9.07 -17.81
CA ALA A 607 -29.21 -9.20 -19.14
C ALA A 607 -30.75 -9.15 -19.11
N LEU A 608 -31.39 -9.82 -18.14
CA LEU A 608 -32.84 -9.74 -17.95
C LEU A 608 -33.30 -8.31 -17.64
N ALA A 609 -32.57 -7.60 -16.76
CA ALA A 609 -32.89 -6.23 -16.41
C ALA A 609 -32.77 -5.28 -17.61
N GLU A 610 -31.70 -5.40 -18.41
CA GLU A 610 -31.53 -4.59 -19.62
C GLU A 610 -32.57 -4.93 -20.69
N LYS A 611 -32.89 -6.22 -20.89
CA LYS A 611 -33.94 -6.63 -21.83
C LYS A 611 -35.31 -6.05 -21.47
N LYS A 612 -35.64 -6.02 -20.17
CA LYS A 612 -36.91 -5.43 -19.70
C LYS A 612 -37.04 -3.95 -20.06
N LYS A 613 -35.94 -3.18 -19.99
CA LYS A 613 -35.94 -1.76 -20.37
C LYS A 613 -36.33 -1.52 -21.83
N LEU A 614 -36.04 -2.46 -22.73
CA LEU A 614 -36.41 -2.34 -24.16
C LEU A 614 -37.92 -2.35 -24.39
N SER A 615 -38.67 -3.04 -23.52
CA SER A 615 -40.13 -3.18 -23.60
C SER A 615 -40.93 -2.04 -22.98
N GLY A 616 -40.27 -1.03 -22.40
CA GLY A 616 -40.94 0.14 -21.82
C GLY A 616 -41.75 -0.13 -20.54
N GLN A 617 -41.43 -1.19 -19.80
CA GLN A 617 -42.07 -1.57 -18.51
C GLN A 617 -41.14 -1.51 -17.32
#